data_AF-A0A2G9PBL7-F1
#
_entry.id   AF-A0A2G9PBL7-F1
#
_cell.length_a   1.000
_cell.length_b   1.000
_cell.length_c   1.000
_cell.angle_alpha   90.00
_cell.angle_beta   90.00
_cell.angle_gamma   90.00
#
_symmetry.space_group_name_H-M   'P 1'
#
loop_
_entity.id
_entity.type
_entity.pdbx_description
1 polymer ?
#
loop_
_entity_poly.entity_id
_entity_poly.type
_entity_poly.pdbx_seq_one_letter_code
_entity_poly.pdbx_strand_id
1 'polypeptide(L)'
;VGKQPLEWYGSGDGNLSGKVDSTDASLVENGVSNKMLDVNGDGLTNSEDTKTILDYVSGKIPYLPGHWNELKTKEERTNWAMKMNLITNQPSRAATPGWVCATNILDMCFRNGGLSNMDEFIQLEKDQGMQNVHSSEHNAWTNIPLYYFSTTNTNGVSHAIAGILVGDDPLKFDDWLFFNYHNFNSIKPGDFDMDANHPVTMGLEAYYENPLTKENNFNLIGNIIKFDLTNGVPSQGISSKPYLTLNNPNIIKVHLGKLEKLLVDNNGLPENQNYTPECLESKGYNAIPDTSKENTALPIKLEHIDGDTTIFSDNHYKF
;
A
#
# COMPACT_ATOMS: atom_id res chain seq x y z
N VAL A 1 -3.63 -14.83 9.22
CA VAL A 1 -3.24 -15.94 8.29
C VAL A 1 -2.28 -15.41 7.23
N GLY A 2 -1.10 -16.03 7.04
CA GLY A 2 -0.09 -15.69 6.03
C GLY A 2 -0.55 -15.92 4.57
N LYS A 3 -0.46 -14.94 3.66
CA LYS A 3 -0.62 -15.17 2.21
C LYS A 3 0.67 -15.71 1.60
N GLN A 4 0.53 -16.61 0.63
CA GLN A 4 1.67 -17.13 -0.12
C GLN A 4 2.31 -16.04 -1.00
N PRO A 5 3.60 -16.18 -1.36
CA PRO A 5 4.19 -15.37 -2.44
C PRO A 5 3.29 -15.41 -3.67
N LEU A 6 3.04 -14.25 -4.30
CA LEU A 6 2.16 -14.11 -5.47
C LEU A 6 0.65 -14.36 -5.24
N GLU A 7 0.17 -14.46 -4.01
CA GLU A 7 -1.26 -14.68 -3.75
C GLU A 7 -2.12 -13.38 -3.78
N TRP A 8 -1.95 -12.58 -4.83
CA TRP A 8 -2.60 -11.29 -5.05
C TRP A 8 -3.10 -11.13 -6.49
N TYR A 9 -3.96 -10.13 -6.71
CA TYR A 9 -4.68 -9.95 -7.98
C TYR A 9 -3.75 -9.71 -9.18
N GLY A 10 -3.85 -10.50 -10.24
CA GLY A 10 -3.07 -10.36 -11.46
C GLY A 10 -1.59 -10.76 -11.34
N SER A 11 -1.24 -11.57 -10.34
CA SER A 11 0.14 -12.04 -10.14
C SER A 11 0.62 -13.03 -11.20
N GLY A 12 -0.31 -13.75 -11.83
CA GLY A 12 -0.06 -14.82 -12.79
C GLY A 12 0.11 -16.21 -12.19
N ASP A 13 0.25 -16.36 -10.87
CA ASP A 13 0.46 -17.66 -10.20
C ASP A 13 -0.89 -18.28 -9.81
N GLY A 14 -1.56 -18.88 -10.79
CA GLY A 14 -2.90 -19.42 -10.65
C GLY A 14 -2.97 -20.70 -9.82
N ASN A 15 -1.88 -21.45 -9.75
CA ASN A 15 -1.78 -22.71 -8.98
C ASN A 15 -1.06 -22.56 -7.62
N LEU A 16 -0.60 -21.35 -7.27
CA LEU A 16 0.13 -21.07 -6.03
C LEU A 16 1.43 -21.88 -5.91
N SER A 17 2.13 -22.07 -7.03
CA SER A 17 3.42 -22.75 -7.06
C SER A 17 4.58 -21.85 -6.65
N GLY A 18 4.34 -20.55 -6.48
CA GLY A 18 5.34 -19.51 -6.20
C GLY A 18 6.06 -19.00 -7.45
N LYS A 19 5.59 -19.35 -8.65
CA LYS A 19 6.16 -18.95 -9.94
C LYS A 19 5.05 -18.84 -10.98
N VAL A 20 5.28 -17.99 -11.98
CA VAL A 20 4.40 -17.87 -13.15
C VAL A 20 5.03 -18.65 -14.30
N ASP A 21 4.37 -19.69 -14.79
CA ASP A 21 4.84 -20.49 -15.93
C ASP A 21 3.72 -20.97 -16.86
N SER A 22 4.03 -21.81 -17.84
CA SER A 22 3.05 -22.31 -18.83
C SER A 22 1.94 -23.15 -18.21
N THR A 23 2.12 -23.65 -16.98
CA THR A 23 1.06 -24.37 -16.26
C THR A 23 -0.06 -23.43 -15.85
N ASP A 24 0.23 -22.17 -15.54
CA ASP A 24 -0.79 -21.15 -15.24
C ASP A 24 -1.61 -20.78 -16.48
N ALA A 25 -0.95 -20.65 -17.63
CA ALA A 25 -1.64 -20.46 -18.91
C ALA A 25 -2.61 -21.62 -19.23
N SER A 26 -2.17 -22.86 -18.95
CA SER A 26 -3.01 -24.06 -19.11
C SER A 26 -4.22 -24.05 -18.18
N LEU A 27 -4.15 -23.45 -16.99
CA LEU A 27 -5.30 -23.33 -16.09
C LEU A 27 -6.40 -22.48 -16.74
N VAL A 28 -6.03 -21.33 -17.30
CA VAL A 28 -6.95 -20.42 -18.00
C VAL A 28 -7.61 -21.13 -19.19
N GLU A 29 -6.82 -21.83 -20.01
CA GLU A 29 -7.33 -22.60 -21.16
C GLU A 29 -8.31 -23.71 -20.75
N ASN A 30 -8.14 -24.28 -19.55
CA ASN A 30 -9.04 -25.28 -18.98
C ASN A 30 -10.24 -24.66 -18.22
N GLY A 31 -10.42 -23.35 -18.29
CA GLY A 31 -11.56 -22.63 -17.69
C GLY A 31 -11.43 -22.38 -16.19
N VAL A 32 -10.22 -22.49 -15.62
CA VAL A 32 -9.97 -22.07 -14.23
C VAL A 32 -9.94 -20.55 -14.17
N SER A 33 -10.65 -19.99 -13.21
CA SER A 33 -10.64 -18.56 -12.93
C SER A 33 -10.39 -18.30 -11.46
N ASN A 34 -9.45 -17.41 -11.18
CA ASN A 34 -9.17 -16.86 -9.87
C ASN A 34 -8.50 -15.48 -10.00
N LYS A 35 -8.39 -14.75 -8.89
CA LYS A 35 -7.81 -13.39 -8.84
C LYS A 35 -6.41 -13.30 -9.46
N MET A 36 -5.57 -14.33 -9.36
CA MET A 36 -4.19 -14.29 -9.84
C MET A 36 -4.13 -14.37 -11.38
N LEU A 37 -5.11 -15.04 -11.99
CA LEU A 37 -5.13 -15.34 -13.43
C LEU A 37 -5.72 -14.23 -14.31
N ASP A 38 -6.43 -13.24 -13.76
CA ASP A 38 -6.74 -12.00 -14.49
C ASP A 38 -5.51 -11.08 -14.50
N VAL A 39 -4.52 -11.47 -15.32
CA VAL A 39 -3.22 -10.77 -15.41
C VAL A 39 -3.31 -9.48 -16.21
N ASN A 40 -4.36 -9.34 -17.02
CA ASN A 40 -4.59 -8.15 -17.82
C ASN A 40 -5.44 -7.10 -17.06
N GLY A 41 -6.15 -7.50 -16.00
CA GLY A 41 -6.93 -6.65 -15.12
C GLY A 41 -8.21 -6.12 -15.78
N ASP A 42 -8.91 -6.93 -16.58
CA ASP A 42 -10.21 -6.59 -17.19
C ASP A 42 -11.41 -7.15 -16.42
N GLY A 43 -11.17 -7.87 -15.32
CA GLY A 43 -12.18 -8.51 -14.48
C GLY A 43 -12.61 -9.88 -14.99
N LEU A 44 -11.98 -10.41 -16.04
CA LEU A 44 -12.27 -11.71 -16.63
C LEU A 44 -11.00 -12.56 -16.67
N THR A 45 -11.17 -13.89 -16.63
CA THR A 45 -10.07 -14.83 -16.89
C THR A 45 -10.34 -15.51 -18.23
N ASN A 46 -9.62 -15.13 -19.28
CA ASN A 46 -9.90 -15.54 -20.64
C ASN A 46 -8.61 -15.71 -21.50
N SER A 47 -8.76 -15.94 -22.80
CA SER A 47 -7.62 -16.19 -23.71
C SER A 47 -6.61 -15.04 -23.81
N GLU A 48 -7.00 -13.79 -23.53
CA GLU A 48 -6.04 -12.67 -23.47
C GLU A 48 -5.12 -12.79 -22.24
N ASP A 49 -5.58 -13.36 -21.13
CA ASP A 49 -4.74 -13.68 -19.98
C ASP A 49 -3.75 -14.80 -20.30
N THR A 50 -4.22 -15.87 -20.98
CA THR A 50 -3.33 -16.93 -21.49
C THR A 50 -2.19 -16.35 -22.31
N LYS A 51 -2.53 -15.47 -23.27
CA LYS A 51 -1.55 -14.80 -24.12
C LYS A 51 -0.59 -13.92 -23.32
N THR A 52 -1.09 -13.17 -22.35
CA THR A 52 -0.27 -12.30 -21.49
C THR A 52 0.70 -13.11 -20.63
N ILE A 53 0.25 -14.21 -20.04
CA ILE A 53 1.11 -15.16 -19.30
C ILE A 53 2.19 -15.73 -20.21
N LEU A 54 1.84 -16.21 -21.42
CA LEU A 54 2.81 -16.77 -22.36
C LEU A 54 3.81 -15.73 -22.90
N ASP A 55 3.37 -14.50 -23.12
CA ASP A 55 4.25 -13.38 -23.48
C ASP A 55 5.27 -13.10 -22.35
N TYR A 56 4.85 -13.19 -21.08
CA TYR A 56 5.77 -13.07 -19.93
C TYR A 56 6.74 -14.25 -19.85
N VAL A 57 6.23 -15.48 -19.92
CA VAL A 57 7.02 -16.72 -19.82
C VAL A 57 8.06 -16.84 -20.95
N SER A 58 7.71 -16.36 -22.15
CA SER A 58 8.64 -16.34 -23.29
C SER A 58 9.65 -15.18 -23.25
N GLY A 59 9.53 -14.27 -22.28
CA GLY A 59 10.37 -13.07 -22.15
C GLY A 59 10.05 -11.97 -23.16
N LYS A 60 8.90 -12.04 -23.84
CA LYS A 60 8.43 -11.00 -24.75
C LYS A 60 7.99 -9.74 -24.00
N ILE A 61 7.42 -9.91 -22.80
CA ILE A 61 7.25 -8.82 -21.83
C ILE A 61 8.09 -9.12 -20.58
N PRO A 62 8.74 -8.11 -19.96
CA PRO A 62 9.66 -8.33 -18.84
C PRO A 62 8.98 -8.57 -17.49
N TYR A 63 7.71 -8.15 -17.34
CA TYR A 63 6.90 -8.28 -16.13
C TYR A 63 5.42 -8.25 -16.48
N LEU A 64 4.56 -8.80 -15.61
CA LEU A 64 3.11 -8.68 -15.77
C LEU A 64 2.60 -7.33 -15.27
N PRO A 65 1.45 -6.83 -15.74
CA PRO A 65 0.85 -5.57 -15.26
C PRO A 65 0.65 -5.53 -13.74
N GLY A 66 0.34 -6.67 -13.12
CA GLY A 66 0.20 -6.79 -11.67
C GLY A 66 1.50 -6.75 -10.90
N HIS A 67 2.67 -6.90 -11.54
CA HIS A 67 3.97 -6.88 -10.87
C HIS A 67 4.36 -5.44 -10.51
N TRP A 68 3.64 -4.83 -9.56
CA TRP A 68 3.67 -3.39 -9.24
C TRP A 68 5.09 -2.79 -9.13
N ASN A 69 5.98 -3.46 -8.38
CA ASN A 69 7.35 -2.98 -8.19
C ASN A 69 8.22 -3.04 -9.45
N GLU A 70 7.82 -3.84 -10.44
CA GLU A 70 8.51 -3.94 -11.71
C GLU A 70 8.07 -2.87 -12.71
N LEU A 71 6.91 -2.24 -12.49
CA LEU A 71 6.40 -1.16 -13.33
C LEU A 71 7.38 0.04 -13.31
N LYS A 72 7.78 0.49 -14.51
CA LYS A 72 8.85 1.48 -14.68
C LYS A 72 8.32 2.90 -14.86
N THR A 73 7.08 3.04 -15.30
CA THR A 73 6.50 4.35 -15.63
C THR A 73 5.30 4.68 -14.77
N LYS A 74 5.09 5.99 -14.58
CA LYS A 74 3.89 6.52 -13.95
C LYS A 74 2.60 6.10 -14.66
N GLU A 75 2.64 6.00 -15.98
CA GLU A 75 1.49 5.59 -16.80
C GLU A 75 1.12 4.13 -16.53
N GLU A 76 2.09 3.21 -16.49
CA GLU A 76 1.84 1.80 -16.13
C GLU A 76 1.22 1.67 -14.73
N ARG A 77 1.79 2.35 -13.74
CA ARG A 77 1.28 2.33 -12.35
C ARG A 77 -0.12 2.92 -12.25
N THR A 78 -0.37 4.03 -12.96
CA THR A 78 -1.70 4.66 -13.01
C THR A 78 -2.73 3.73 -13.65
N ASN A 79 -2.39 3.13 -14.79
CA ASN A 79 -3.30 2.23 -15.51
C ASN A 79 -3.67 1.00 -14.68
N TRP A 80 -2.69 0.38 -14.01
CA TRP A 80 -2.95 -0.77 -13.14
C TRP A 80 -3.78 -0.37 -11.90
N ALA A 81 -3.42 0.73 -11.24
CA ALA A 81 -4.16 1.23 -10.08
C ALA A 81 -5.63 1.52 -10.40
N MET A 82 -5.91 2.13 -11.55
CA MET A 82 -7.28 2.44 -11.98
C MET A 82 -8.09 1.17 -12.27
N LYS A 83 -7.49 0.17 -12.93
CA LYS A 83 -8.12 -1.15 -13.16
C LYS A 83 -8.45 -1.83 -11.84
N MET A 84 -7.50 -1.87 -10.90
CA MET A 84 -7.72 -2.48 -9.59
C MET A 84 -8.77 -1.72 -8.78
N ASN A 85 -8.80 -0.39 -8.83
CA ASN A 85 -9.83 0.40 -8.18
C ASN A 85 -11.22 0.07 -8.73
N LEU A 86 -11.36 -0.14 -10.05
CA LEU A 86 -12.63 -0.55 -10.67
C LEU A 86 -13.07 -1.95 -10.26
N ILE A 87 -12.16 -2.93 -10.34
CA ILE A 87 -12.43 -4.34 -10.06
C ILE A 87 -12.73 -4.59 -8.58
N THR A 88 -11.94 -3.96 -7.71
CA THR A 88 -11.96 -4.26 -6.28
C THR A 88 -12.92 -3.38 -5.49
N ASN A 89 -13.58 -2.43 -6.18
CA ASN A 89 -14.56 -1.55 -5.57
C ASN A 89 -15.67 -2.36 -4.89
N GLN A 90 -15.98 -2.01 -3.66
CA GLN A 90 -17.10 -2.60 -2.94
C GLN A 90 -18.21 -1.57 -2.82
N PRO A 91 -19.48 -2.01 -2.68
CA PRO A 91 -20.54 -1.12 -2.25
C PRO A 91 -20.10 -0.42 -0.95
N SER A 92 -20.18 0.90 -0.92
CA SER A 92 -19.88 1.67 0.29
C SER A 92 -20.70 1.14 1.46
N ARG A 93 -20.09 1.06 2.65
CA ARG A 93 -20.84 0.72 3.88
C ARG A 93 -22.07 1.62 3.98
N ALA A 94 -23.22 1.04 4.35
CA ALA A 94 -24.49 1.76 4.43
C ALA A 94 -24.31 3.05 5.25
N ALA A 95 -24.83 4.17 4.72
CA ALA A 95 -24.64 5.50 5.28
C ALA A 95 -25.11 5.54 6.74
N THR A 96 -24.17 5.38 7.66
CA THR A 96 -24.35 5.66 9.07
C THR A 96 -23.96 7.12 9.29
N PRO A 97 -24.63 7.88 10.16
CA PRO A 97 -24.21 9.25 10.46
C PRO A 97 -22.77 9.26 10.99
N GLY A 98 -21.83 9.95 10.34
CA GLY A 98 -20.44 10.07 10.81
C GLY A 98 -19.36 10.06 9.71
N TRP A 99 -18.14 9.69 10.11
CA TRP A 99 -16.89 9.63 9.30
C TRP A 99 -16.84 8.47 8.30
N VAL A 100 -17.90 8.32 7.49
CA VAL A 100 -18.04 7.21 6.54
C VAL A 100 -16.88 7.16 5.54
N CYS A 101 -16.34 8.31 5.15
CA CYS A 101 -15.18 8.36 4.25
C CYS A 101 -13.95 7.70 4.88
N ALA A 102 -13.62 8.01 6.14
CA ALA A 102 -12.45 7.44 6.80
C ALA A 102 -12.51 5.91 6.83
N THR A 103 -13.63 5.34 7.30
CA THR A 103 -13.81 3.89 7.37
C THR A 103 -13.69 3.21 6.00
N ASN A 104 -14.31 3.76 4.94
CA ASN A 104 -14.20 3.14 3.63
C ASN A 104 -12.77 3.27 3.04
N ILE A 105 -12.07 4.39 3.28
CA ILE A 105 -10.66 4.51 2.86
C ILE A 105 -9.78 3.49 3.61
N LEU A 106 -10.05 3.21 4.88
CA LEU A 106 -9.31 2.17 5.63
C LEU A 106 -9.56 0.77 5.05
N ASP A 107 -10.80 0.43 4.70
CA ASP A 107 -11.11 -0.81 3.98
C ASP A 107 -10.30 -0.93 2.66
N MET A 108 -10.11 0.18 1.94
CA MET A 108 -9.27 0.22 0.74
C MET A 108 -7.79 0.01 1.07
N CYS A 109 -7.27 0.63 2.13
CA CYS A 109 -5.89 0.43 2.59
C CYS A 109 -5.62 -1.04 2.92
N PHE A 110 -6.49 -1.66 3.73
CA PHE A 110 -6.36 -3.07 4.09
C PHE A 110 -6.47 -3.98 2.88
N ARG A 111 -7.35 -3.66 1.94
CA ARG A 111 -7.50 -4.43 0.71
C ARG A 111 -6.26 -4.42 -0.16
N ASN A 112 -5.55 -3.31 -0.21
CA ASN A 112 -4.44 -3.14 -1.15
C ASN A 112 -3.07 -3.46 -0.52
N GLY A 113 -2.78 -2.90 0.66
CA GLY A 113 -1.50 -3.09 1.34
C GLY A 113 -1.50 -4.17 2.43
N GLY A 114 -2.68 -4.60 2.86
CA GLY A 114 -2.82 -5.55 3.96
C GLY A 114 -2.65 -4.94 5.35
N LEU A 115 -3.17 -5.65 6.35
CA LEU A 115 -2.91 -5.47 7.77
C LEU A 115 -2.57 -6.84 8.37
N SER A 116 -1.39 -6.96 8.99
CA SER A 116 -0.86 -8.22 9.54
C SER A 116 -1.73 -8.78 10.67
N ASN A 117 -2.19 -7.91 11.58
CA ASN A 117 -2.99 -8.27 12.75
C ASN A 117 -4.49 -7.94 12.56
N MET A 118 -4.99 -8.19 11.35
CA MET A 118 -6.39 -7.90 10.98
C MET A 118 -7.39 -8.70 11.82
N ASP A 119 -7.07 -9.93 12.21
CA ASP A 119 -7.99 -10.76 12.99
C ASP A 119 -8.14 -10.19 14.42
N GLU A 120 -7.04 -9.75 15.04
CA GLU A 120 -7.04 -9.04 16.32
C GLU A 120 -7.75 -7.68 16.23
N PHE A 121 -7.59 -6.95 15.11
CA PHE A 121 -8.31 -5.70 14.85
C PHE A 121 -9.81 -5.91 14.89
N ILE A 122 -10.29 -6.86 14.08
CA ILE A 122 -11.71 -7.20 13.95
C ILE A 122 -12.28 -7.63 15.30
N GLN A 123 -11.50 -8.37 16.11
CA GLN A 123 -11.93 -8.78 17.44
C GLN A 123 -12.04 -7.58 18.39
N LEU A 124 -11.08 -6.65 18.37
CA LEU A 124 -11.14 -5.43 19.17
C LEU A 124 -12.38 -4.58 18.83
N GLU A 125 -12.69 -4.41 17.54
CA GLU A 125 -13.89 -3.66 17.12
C GLU A 125 -15.18 -4.31 17.62
N LYS A 126 -15.25 -5.66 17.59
CA LYS A 126 -16.37 -6.42 18.15
C LYS A 126 -16.49 -6.24 19.65
N ASP A 127 -15.39 -6.33 20.38
CA ASP A 127 -15.34 -6.19 21.84
C ASP A 127 -15.76 -4.78 22.28
N GLN A 128 -15.47 -3.77 21.46
CA GLN A 128 -15.91 -2.38 21.66
C GLN A 128 -17.37 -2.13 21.20
N GLY A 129 -18.05 -3.14 20.66
CA GLY A 129 -19.43 -3.03 20.20
C GLY A 129 -19.61 -2.13 18.96
N MET A 130 -18.58 -2.02 18.12
CA MET A 130 -18.67 -1.23 16.88
C MET A 130 -19.72 -1.82 15.95
N GLN A 131 -20.57 -0.96 15.39
CA GLN A 131 -21.67 -1.38 14.50
C GLN A 131 -21.19 -1.79 13.11
N ASN A 132 -20.05 -1.25 12.67
CA ASN A 132 -19.45 -1.48 11.35
C ASN A 132 -18.06 -2.07 11.53
N VAL A 133 -17.99 -3.35 11.84
CA VAL A 133 -16.72 -4.09 11.99
C VAL A 133 -16.12 -4.38 10.61
N HIS A 134 -14.80 -4.27 10.48
CA HIS A 134 -14.07 -4.59 9.27
C HIS A 134 -14.08 -6.09 8.94
N SER A 135 -13.77 -6.41 7.68
CA SER A 135 -13.69 -7.78 7.18
C SER A 135 -12.27 -8.11 6.74
N SER A 136 -11.81 -9.31 7.10
CA SER A 136 -10.53 -9.85 6.64
C SER A 136 -10.60 -10.50 5.25
N GLU A 137 -11.80 -10.67 4.68
CA GLU A 137 -12.05 -11.36 3.40
C GLU A 137 -11.15 -10.89 2.27
N HIS A 138 -10.91 -9.58 2.19
CA HIS A 138 -10.13 -8.96 1.12
C HIS A 138 -8.82 -8.36 1.62
N ASN A 139 -8.36 -8.69 2.83
CA ASN A 139 -7.09 -8.19 3.35
C ASN A 139 -5.94 -8.53 2.38
N ALA A 140 -5.16 -7.55 1.94
CA ALA A 140 -4.06 -7.69 0.97
C ALA A 140 -4.44 -8.38 -0.36
N TRP A 141 -5.63 -8.11 -0.89
CA TRP A 141 -6.14 -8.69 -2.13
C TRP A 141 -5.32 -8.30 -3.36
N THR A 142 -4.80 -7.07 -3.39
CA THR A 142 -3.83 -6.59 -4.38
C THR A 142 -2.45 -6.48 -3.75
N ASN A 143 -1.47 -6.06 -4.55
CA ASN A 143 -0.13 -5.64 -4.11
C ASN A 143 0.08 -4.16 -4.42
N ILE A 144 -0.91 -3.30 -4.15
CA ILE A 144 -0.78 -1.86 -4.42
C ILE A 144 -0.58 -1.12 -3.09
N PRO A 145 0.46 -0.28 -2.96
CA PRO A 145 0.63 0.53 -1.76
C PRO A 145 -0.37 1.70 -1.80
N LEU A 146 -1.50 1.53 -1.11
CA LEU A 146 -2.53 2.55 -0.92
C LEU A 146 -2.42 3.16 0.47
N TYR A 147 -2.50 4.47 0.54
CA TYR A 147 -2.38 5.23 1.77
C TYR A 147 -3.60 6.11 2.04
N TYR A 148 -3.85 6.33 3.33
CA TYR A 148 -4.88 7.22 3.80
C TYR A 148 -4.40 8.67 3.72
N PHE A 149 -5.24 9.56 3.19
CA PHE A 149 -5.01 11.00 3.22
C PHE A 149 -6.19 11.73 3.87
N SER A 150 -5.88 12.55 4.88
CA SER A 150 -6.80 13.51 5.48
C SER A 150 -6.80 14.81 4.67
N THR A 151 -7.98 15.37 4.42
CA THR A 151 -8.18 16.62 3.68
C THR A 151 -9.46 17.33 4.15
N THR A 152 -9.86 18.39 3.47
CA THR A 152 -11.13 19.09 3.67
C THR A 152 -11.84 19.18 2.32
N ASN A 153 -13.15 18.94 2.30
CA ASN A 153 -13.95 19.11 1.10
C ASN A 153 -14.28 20.60 0.83
N THR A 154 -14.81 20.94 -0.34
CA THR A 154 -15.10 22.35 -0.71
C THR A 154 -16.16 23.04 0.17
N ASN A 155 -16.85 22.29 1.04
CA ASN A 155 -17.79 22.84 2.03
C ASN A 155 -17.12 23.12 3.39
N GLY A 156 -15.79 22.93 3.51
CA GLY A 156 -15.07 23.12 4.76
C GLY A 156 -15.23 21.95 5.76
N VAL A 157 -15.74 20.80 5.30
CA VAL A 157 -15.93 19.61 6.14
C VAL A 157 -14.72 18.68 5.99
N SER A 158 -14.20 18.20 7.12
CA SER A 158 -13.10 17.22 7.14
C SER A 158 -13.45 15.97 6.35
N HIS A 159 -12.49 15.46 5.59
CA HIS A 159 -12.70 14.39 4.64
C HIS A 159 -11.48 13.47 4.51
N ALA A 160 -11.70 12.26 4.02
CA ALA A 160 -10.66 11.26 3.80
C ALA A 160 -10.68 10.77 2.36
N ILE A 161 -9.50 10.64 1.76
CA ILE A 161 -9.29 10.13 0.41
C ILE A 161 -8.16 9.11 0.41
N ALA A 162 -8.09 8.28 -0.63
CA ALA A 162 -6.99 7.35 -0.84
C ALA A 162 -5.91 8.01 -1.73
N GLY A 163 -4.66 7.63 -1.53
CA GLY A 163 -3.54 8.02 -2.39
C GLY A 163 -2.62 6.85 -2.70
N ILE A 164 -2.22 6.71 -3.96
CA ILE A 164 -1.20 5.76 -4.42
C ILE A 164 -0.04 6.55 -5.03
N LEU A 165 1.19 6.23 -4.64
CA LEU A 165 2.38 6.78 -5.29
C LEU A 165 2.57 6.10 -6.65
N VAL A 166 2.30 6.84 -7.73
CA VAL A 166 2.44 6.34 -9.11
C VAL A 166 3.67 6.92 -9.81
N GLY A 167 4.14 8.10 -9.40
CA GLY A 167 5.44 8.62 -9.79
C GLY A 167 6.58 8.07 -8.92
N ASP A 168 7.70 8.76 -8.92
CA ASP A 168 8.91 8.29 -8.26
C ASP A 168 9.24 9.12 -7.01
N ASP A 169 8.71 10.35 -6.89
CA ASP A 169 8.96 11.24 -5.76
C ASP A 169 7.75 11.36 -4.81
N PRO A 170 7.78 10.75 -3.61
CA PRO A 170 6.69 10.87 -2.65
C PRO A 170 6.47 12.28 -2.11
N LEU A 171 7.44 13.20 -2.24
CA LEU A 171 7.31 14.59 -1.84
C LEU A 171 6.78 15.49 -2.97
N LYS A 172 6.49 14.93 -4.15
CA LYS A 172 5.89 15.66 -5.26
C LYS A 172 4.41 15.31 -5.38
N PHE A 173 3.53 16.29 -5.16
CA PHE A 173 2.08 16.08 -5.18
C PHE A 173 1.60 15.38 -6.46
N ASP A 174 2.11 15.82 -7.62
CA ASP A 174 1.69 15.26 -8.91
C ASP A 174 2.06 13.78 -9.08
N ASP A 175 3.01 13.24 -8.31
CA ASP A 175 3.40 11.83 -8.38
C ASP A 175 2.41 10.93 -7.62
N TRP A 176 1.41 11.51 -6.96
CA TRP A 176 0.32 10.78 -6.30
C TRP A 176 -0.94 10.73 -7.18
N LEU A 177 -1.58 9.56 -7.16
CA LEU A 177 -2.91 9.35 -7.70
C LEU A 177 -3.90 9.30 -6.53
N PHE A 178 -4.80 10.28 -6.47
CA PHE A 178 -5.83 10.38 -5.42
C PHE A 178 -7.20 9.95 -5.93
N PHE A 179 -7.99 9.28 -5.10
CA PHE A 179 -9.35 8.84 -5.46
C PHE A 179 -10.22 8.64 -4.21
N ASN A 180 -11.53 8.56 -4.44
CA ASN A 180 -12.52 8.34 -3.38
C ASN A 180 -12.97 6.88 -3.35
N TYR A 181 -13.63 6.47 -2.28
CA TYR A 181 -14.21 5.13 -2.13
C TYR A 181 -15.46 4.88 -2.97
N HIS A 182 -16.05 5.93 -3.56
CA HIS A 182 -17.30 5.83 -4.33
C HIS A 182 -17.19 6.42 -5.74
N ASN A 183 -16.02 6.94 -6.12
CA ASN A 183 -15.78 7.57 -7.41
C ASN A 183 -14.47 7.06 -8.00
N PHE A 184 -14.50 6.73 -9.29
CA PHE A 184 -13.36 6.17 -10.02
C PHE A 184 -12.45 7.23 -10.63
N ASN A 185 -12.84 8.51 -10.56
CA ASN A 185 -12.05 9.60 -11.11
C ASN A 185 -10.94 10.03 -10.14
N SER A 186 -9.80 10.42 -10.72
CA SER A 186 -8.72 11.03 -9.95
C SER A 186 -9.20 12.34 -9.32
N ILE A 187 -8.94 12.52 -8.03
CA ILE A 187 -9.24 13.76 -7.30
C ILE A 187 -8.10 14.76 -7.51
N LYS A 188 -8.46 16.02 -7.74
CA LYS A 188 -7.53 17.15 -7.87
C LYS A 188 -7.88 18.26 -6.88
N PRO A 189 -6.92 19.15 -6.55
CA PRO A 189 -7.21 20.36 -5.79
C PRO A 189 -8.34 21.18 -6.43
N GLY A 190 -9.34 21.54 -5.62
CA GLY A 190 -10.54 22.25 -6.04
C GLY A 190 -11.74 21.36 -6.41
N ASP A 191 -11.53 20.04 -6.54
CA ASP A 191 -12.66 19.10 -6.64
C ASP A 191 -13.40 19.02 -5.31
N PHE A 192 -14.66 18.57 -5.31
CA PHE A 192 -15.49 18.49 -4.11
C PHE A 192 -14.75 17.84 -2.93
N ASP A 193 -14.04 16.74 -3.17
CA ASP A 193 -13.34 15.95 -2.15
C ASP A 193 -12.00 16.56 -1.68
N MET A 194 -11.51 17.64 -2.30
CA MET A 194 -10.24 18.26 -1.95
C MET A 194 -10.30 19.77 -2.20
N ASP A 195 -10.53 20.54 -1.14
CA ASP A 195 -10.57 22.00 -1.22
C ASP A 195 -9.25 22.58 -1.70
N ALA A 196 -9.34 23.66 -2.49
CA ALA A 196 -8.19 24.30 -3.12
C ALA A 196 -7.23 25.01 -2.14
N ASN A 197 -7.63 25.21 -0.88
CA ASN A 197 -6.89 26.01 0.11
C ASN A 197 -6.68 25.27 1.45
N HIS A 198 -6.99 23.98 1.52
CA HIS A 198 -6.77 23.16 2.71
C HIS A 198 -5.69 22.11 2.45
N PRO A 199 -4.88 21.76 3.47
CA PRO A 199 -3.80 20.81 3.29
C PRO A 199 -4.30 19.38 3.08
N VAL A 200 -3.49 18.60 2.37
CA VAL A 200 -3.67 17.16 2.16
C VAL A 200 -2.56 16.45 2.91
N THR A 201 -2.92 15.58 3.86
CA THR A 201 -1.96 14.99 4.80
C THR A 201 -2.06 13.47 4.83
N MET A 202 -0.93 12.81 4.56
CA MET A 202 -0.80 11.36 4.61
C MET A 202 -0.81 10.86 6.06
N GLY A 203 -1.62 9.84 6.30
CA GLY A 203 -1.60 9.00 7.49
C GLY A 203 -1.28 7.55 7.13
N LEU A 204 -0.68 6.83 8.06
CA LEU A 204 -0.56 5.38 8.00
C LEU A 204 -1.27 4.78 9.20
N GLU A 205 -2.20 3.87 8.97
CA GLU A 205 -2.79 3.15 10.07
C GLU A 205 -1.81 2.09 10.57
N ALA A 206 -1.66 2.02 11.90
CA ALA A 206 -0.84 1.02 12.54
C ALA A 206 -1.56 0.42 13.73
N TYR A 207 -1.34 -0.88 13.88
CA TYR A 207 -1.55 -1.56 15.14
C TYR A 207 -0.34 -1.36 16.04
N TYR A 208 -0.55 -0.86 17.25
CA TYR A 208 0.52 -0.73 18.22
C TYR A 208 0.06 -1.10 19.62
N GLU A 209 0.96 -1.71 20.39
CA GLU A 209 0.79 -1.84 21.84
C GLU A 209 1.14 -0.51 22.47
N ASN A 210 0.23 0.07 23.25
CA ASN A 210 0.54 1.25 24.04
C ASN A 210 1.59 0.86 25.10
N PRO A 211 2.78 1.49 25.09
CA PRO A 211 3.87 1.07 25.95
C PRO A 211 3.58 1.29 27.45
N LEU A 212 2.66 2.22 27.78
CA LEU A 212 2.29 2.59 29.14
C LEU A 212 1.14 1.73 29.67
N THR A 213 0.06 1.57 28.90
CA THR A 213 -1.14 0.84 29.35
C THR A 213 -1.09 -0.64 29.02
N LYS A 214 -0.20 -1.06 28.12
CA LYS A 214 -0.16 -2.41 27.54
C LYS A 214 -1.42 -2.80 26.78
N GLU A 215 -2.25 -1.80 26.47
CA GLU A 215 -3.43 -1.98 25.64
C GLU A 215 -3.03 -1.88 24.18
N ASN A 216 -3.52 -2.83 23.40
CA ASN A 216 -3.41 -2.77 21.96
C ASN A 216 -4.36 -1.71 21.40
N ASN A 217 -3.82 -0.82 20.58
CA ASN A 217 -4.54 0.29 19.98
C ASN A 217 -4.35 0.27 18.47
N PHE A 218 -5.35 0.81 17.78
CA PHE A 218 -5.28 1.18 16.37
C PHE A 218 -5.34 2.68 16.28
N ASN A 219 -4.37 3.28 15.61
CA ASN A 219 -4.39 4.71 15.36
C ASN A 219 -3.80 5.03 13.99
N LEU A 220 -4.34 6.09 13.39
CA LEU A 220 -3.71 6.76 12.27
C LEU A 220 -2.45 7.44 12.79
N ILE A 221 -1.31 6.88 12.41
CA ILE A 221 -0.03 7.56 12.52
C ILE A 221 -0.01 8.68 11.49
N GLY A 222 -0.43 9.85 11.93
CA GLY A 222 -0.58 11.03 11.08
C GLY A 222 0.74 11.72 10.73
N ASN A 223 0.62 12.68 9.81
CA ASN A 223 1.63 13.68 9.40
C ASN A 223 2.88 13.12 8.68
N ILE A 224 2.79 11.99 7.98
CA ILE A 224 3.96 11.43 7.30
C ILE A 224 4.42 12.34 6.16
N ILE A 225 3.47 12.82 5.36
CA ILE A 225 3.68 13.80 4.29
C ILE A 225 2.51 14.78 4.34
N LYS A 226 2.80 16.08 4.20
CA LYS A 226 1.81 17.14 4.10
C LYS A 226 2.07 17.95 2.83
N PHE A 227 1.00 18.22 2.08
CA PHE A 227 0.99 19.19 1.00
C PHE A 227 0.08 20.34 1.39
N ASP A 228 0.61 21.56 1.42
CA ASP A 228 -0.20 22.77 1.55
C ASP A 228 -0.77 23.14 0.18
N LEU A 229 -2.06 23.46 0.13
CA LEU A 229 -2.72 23.90 -1.10
C LEU A 229 -3.00 25.40 -1.02
N THR A 230 -2.69 26.14 -2.07
CA THR A 230 -3.03 27.57 -2.19
C THR A 230 -3.62 27.82 -3.58
N ASN A 231 -4.90 28.16 -3.64
CA ASN A 231 -5.66 28.33 -4.89
C ASN A 231 -5.50 27.12 -5.84
N GLY A 232 -5.51 25.92 -5.29
CA GLY A 232 -5.39 24.66 -6.03
C GLY A 232 -3.97 24.30 -6.43
N VAL A 233 -2.98 25.10 -6.07
CA VAL A 233 -1.56 24.81 -6.34
C VAL A 233 -0.96 24.13 -5.11
N PRO A 234 -0.45 22.88 -5.24
CA PRO A 234 0.20 22.19 -4.14
C PRO A 234 1.63 22.70 -3.90
N SER A 235 2.03 22.74 -2.63
CA SER A 235 3.42 22.92 -2.22
C SER A 235 4.26 21.67 -2.51
N GLN A 236 5.57 21.80 -2.35
CA GLN A 236 6.41 20.62 -2.11
C GLN A 236 5.93 19.92 -0.83
N GLY A 237 5.97 18.59 -0.82
CA GLY A 237 5.63 17.77 0.33
C GLY A 237 6.60 18.01 1.49
N ILE A 238 6.05 18.13 2.68
CA ILE A 238 6.81 18.24 3.93
C ILE A 238 6.61 16.95 4.71
N SER A 239 7.69 16.27 5.07
CA SER A 239 7.62 15.14 6.01
C SER A 239 7.82 15.62 7.44
N SER A 240 7.01 15.11 8.38
CA SER A 240 7.26 15.31 9.82
C SER A 240 8.36 14.41 10.37
N LYS A 241 8.88 13.49 9.56
CA LYS A 241 9.91 12.53 9.95
C LYS A 241 11.20 12.79 9.16
N PRO A 242 12.37 12.54 9.77
CA PRO A 242 13.65 12.66 9.06
C PRO A 242 13.86 11.55 8.01
N TYR A 243 12.97 10.55 7.97
CA TYR A 243 12.95 9.45 6.99
C TYR A 243 11.50 9.12 6.61
N LEU A 244 11.31 8.70 5.37
CA LEU A 244 10.03 8.19 4.88
C LEU A 244 10.06 6.66 4.83
N THR A 245 8.96 6.05 5.30
CA THR A 245 8.74 4.62 5.23
C THR A 245 7.50 4.37 4.38
N LEU A 246 7.68 3.75 3.23
CA LEU A 246 6.61 3.32 2.34
C LEU A 246 6.51 1.79 2.37
N ASN A 247 5.29 1.27 2.24
CA ASN A 247 5.02 -0.16 2.14
C ASN A 247 5.70 -0.73 0.88
N ASN A 248 6.41 -1.86 1.01
CA ASN A 248 6.88 -2.63 -0.14
C ASN A 248 5.77 -3.61 -0.56
N PRO A 249 5.16 -3.45 -1.75
CA PRO A 249 3.99 -4.23 -2.13
C PRO A 249 4.24 -5.71 -2.45
N ASN A 250 5.47 -6.11 -2.81
CA ASN A 250 5.79 -7.52 -3.07
C ASN A 250 6.01 -8.32 -1.79
N ILE A 251 6.13 -7.64 -0.64
CA ILE A 251 6.09 -8.25 0.67
C ILE A 251 4.66 -8.04 1.17
N ILE A 252 3.74 -8.89 0.72
CA ILE A 252 2.39 -8.91 1.28
C ILE A 252 2.57 -9.07 2.80
N LYS A 253 2.00 -8.14 3.59
CA LYS A 253 2.12 -8.05 5.06
C LYS A 253 1.54 -9.26 5.78
N VAL A 254 2.22 -10.39 5.67
CA VAL A 254 1.74 -11.67 6.19
C VAL A 254 2.86 -12.65 6.50
N HIS A 255 4.12 -12.22 6.43
CA HIS A 255 5.28 -13.03 6.79
C HIS A 255 5.93 -12.55 8.08
N LEU A 256 5.58 -13.22 9.18
CA LEU A 256 6.31 -13.19 10.44
C LEU A 256 7.78 -13.58 10.21
N GLY A 257 8.70 -12.60 10.08
CA GLY A 257 10.12 -12.87 10.29
C GLY A 257 11.20 -12.08 9.55
N LYS A 258 10.93 -11.14 8.63
CA LYS A 258 12.00 -10.32 8.00
C LYS A 258 11.52 -8.89 7.72
N LEU A 259 12.37 -7.89 8.00
CA LEU A 259 12.07 -6.45 7.88
C LEU A 259 11.44 -6.08 6.52
N GLU A 260 10.32 -5.34 6.58
CA GLU A 260 9.30 -5.21 5.52
C GLU A 260 9.23 -3.80 4.88
N LYS A 261 10.25 -2.95 5.07
CA LYS A 261 10.17 -1.50 4.79
C LYS A 261 11.36 -1.01 3.95
N LEU A 262 11.10 -0.18 2.94
CA LEU A 262 12.13 0.65 2.26
C LEU A 262 12.49 1.81 3.19
N LEU A 263 13.71 1.82 3.69
CA LEU A 263 14.30 2.93 4.44
C LEU A 263 15.13 3.77 3.47
N VAL A 264 14.70 5.01 3.21
CA VAL A 264 15.54 6.00 2.53
C VAL A 264 16.19 6.86 3.61
N ASP A 265 17.43 6.54 3.94
CA ASP A 265 18.30 7.38 4.77
C ASP A 265 18.95 8.45 3.87
N ASN A 266 18.68 9.73 4.15
CA ASN A 266 19.26 10.86 3.41
C ASN A 266 20.40 11.55 4.16
N ASN A 267 20.87 11.00 5.30
CA ASN A 267 22.01 11.58 5.99
C ASN A 267 23.33 11.16 5.33
N GLY A 268 23.93 12.07 4.55
CA GLY A 268 25.26 11.91 3.96
C GLY A 268 25.28 11.43 2.50
N LEU A 269 24.11 11.30 1.87
CA LEU A 269 23.98 11.01 0.46
C LEU A 269 24.04 12.31 -0.38
N PRO A 270 24.82 12.37 -1.47
CA PRO A 270 24.85 13.56 -2.32
C PRO A 270 23.46 13.91 -2.85
N GLU A 271 23.04 15.17 -2.72
CA GLU A 271 21.83 15.65 -3.37
C GLU A 271 21.93 15.43 -4.89
N ASN A 272 20.81 15.08 -5.53
CA ASN A 272 20.66 14.87 -6.98
C ASN A 272 21.32 13.61 -7.57
N GLN A 273 21.51 12.54 -6.80
CA GLN A 273 21.85 11.21 -7.32
C GLN A 273 20.64 10.27 -7.34
N ASN A 274 20.55 9.45 -8.39
CA ASN A 274 19.53 8.41 -8.53
C ASN A 274 20.00 7.15 -7.80
N TYR A 275 19.27 6.73 -6.77
CA TYR A 275 19.67 5.62 -5.88
C TYR A 275 18.96 4.32 -6.26
N THR A 276 19.31 3.79 -7.43
CA THR A 276 18.81 2.48 -7.88
C THR A 276 19.41 1.35 -7.02
N PRO A 277 18.79 0.15 -6.98
CA PRO A 277 19.36 -1.01 -6.29
C PRO A 277 20.81 -1.30 -6.70
N GLU A 278 21.13 -1.16 -7.98
CA GLU A 278 22.48 -1.35 -8.53
C GLU A 278 23.47 -0.27 -8.03
N CYS A 279 22.99 0.96 -7.81
CA CYS A 279 23.79 2.05 -7.23
C CYS A 279 24.19 1.73 -5.78
N LEU A 280 23.28 1.15 -4.99
CA LEU A 280 23.53 0.77 -3.60
C LEU A 280 24.46 -0.45 -3.50
N GLU A 281 24.28 -1.46 -4.36
CA GLU A 281 25.20 -2.60 -4.48
C GLU A 281 26.62 -2.16 -4.88
N SER A 282 26.74 -1.23 -5.82
CA SER A 282 28.04 -0.70 -6.26
C SER A 282 28.82 0.03 -5.16
N LYS A 283 28.12 0.49 -4.11
CA LYS A 283 28.70 1.15 -2.93
C LYS A 283 28.94 0.19 -1.76
N GLY A 284 28.73 -1.12 -1.95
CA GLY A 284 28.99 -2.16 -0.96
C GLY A 284 27.85 -2.42 0.02
N TYR A 285 26.65 -1.87 -0.21
CA TYR A 285 25.46 -2.18 0.55
C TYR A 285 24.71 -3.35 -0.10
N ASN A 286 24.53 -4.45 0.62
CA ASN A 286 23.67 -5.54 0.14
C ASN A 286 22.21 -5.10 0.29
N ALA A 287 21.48 -5.02 -0.83
CA ALA A 287 20.05 -4.70 -0.86
C ALA A 287 19.17 -5.75 -0.14
N ILE A 288 19.79 -6.88 0.26
CA ILE A 288 19.19 -7.95 1.04
C ILE A 288 19.99 -8.04 2.36
N PRO A 289 19.37 -7.85 3.54
CA PRO A 289 20.08 -8.01 4.80
C PRO A 289 20.53 -9.47 4.97
N ASP A 290 21.85 -9.69 5.06
CA ASP A 290 22.46 -10.97 5.43
C ASP A 290 22.27 -11.18 6.94
N THR A 291 21.48 -12.19 7.30
CA THR A 291 21.14 -12.52 8.68
C THR A 291 22.08 -13.57 9.31
N SER A 292 23.22 -13.88 8.67
CA SER A 292 24.16 -14.85 9.22
C SER A 292 25.07 -14.23 10.30
N LYS A 293 25.30 -14.96 11.39
CA LYS A 293 26.15 -14.55 12.53
C LYS A 293 27.62 -14.32 12.19
N GLU A 294 28.05 -14.67 10.98
CA GLU A 294 29.46 -14.74 10.61
C GLU A 294 30.08 -13.35 10.39
N ASN A 295 29.27 -12.30 10.20
CA ASN A 295 29.73 -10.98 9.76
C ASN A 295 29.54 -9.83 10.78
N THR A 296 29.11 -10.08 12.02
CA THR A 296 28.94 -9.01 13.02
C THR A 296 29.21 -9.45 14.46
N ALA A 297 29.93 -8.60 15.20
CA ALA A 297 30.22 -8.77 16.63
C ALA A 297 29.11 -8.21 17.54
N LEU A 298 28.02 -7.70 16.96
CA LEU A 298 26.88 -7.19 17.72
C LEU A 298 25.94 -8.34 18.12
N PRO A 299 25.33 -8.28 19.32
CA PRO A 299 24.38 -9.29 19.74
C PRO A 299 23.15 -9.29 18.82
N ILE A 300 22.98 -10.38 18.06
CA ILE A 300 21.79 -10.61 17.25
C ILE A 300 20.63 -10.95 18.19
N LYS A 301 19.73 -10.00 18.38
CA LYS A 301 18.47 -10.19 19.10
C LYS A 301 17.40 -10.63 18.09
N LEU A 302 17.12 -11.93 18.04
CA LEU A 302 16.05 -12.52 17.21
C LEU A 302 14.68 -12.44 17.90
N GLU A 303 14.49 -11.45 18.77
CA GLU A 303 13.19 -11.19 19.39
C GLU A 303 12.37 -10.34 18.41
N HIS A 304 11.26 -10.92 17.92
CA HIS A 304 10.31 -10.25 17.04
C HIS A 304 9.74 -9.01 17.74
N ILE A 305 10.02 -7.83 17.17
CA ILE A 305 9.30 -6.60 17.48
C ILE A 305 8.61 -6.22 16.18
N ASP A 306 7.28 -6.31 16.15
CA ASP A 306 6.46 -5.91 15.01
C ASP A 306 6.78 -4.45 14.66
N GLY A 307 7.15 -4.18 13.41
CA GLY A 307 7.51 -2.84 12.94
C GLY A 307 6.35 -1.84 12.99
N ASP A 308 5.12 -2.30 13.25
CA ASP A 308 3.95 -1.45 13.50
C ASP A 308 3.82 -1.10 15.00
N THR A 309 4.39 -1.91 15.90
CA THR A 309 4.46 -1.65 17.36
C THR A 309 5.57 -0.68 17.78
N THR A 310 6.47 -0.30 16.87
CA THR A 310 7.59 0.60 17.18
C THR A 310 7.41 2.04 16.70
N ILE A 311 6.29 2.36 16.05
CA ILE A 311 6.06 3.71 15.56
C ILE A 311 5.41 4.54 16.66
N PHE A 312 6.23 5.33 17.34
CA PHE A 312 5.75 6.35 18.26
C PHE A 312 5.04 7.47 17.47
N SER A 313 3.84 7.84 17.94
CA SER A 313 3.18 9.10 17.58
C SER A 313 3.61 10.15 18.59
N ASP A 314 4.39 11.13 18.14
CA ASP A 314 4.76 12.29 18.97
C ASP A 314 3.59 13.27 19.24
N ASN A 315 2.42 13.05 18.62
CA ASN A 315 1.37 14.07 18.53
C ASN A 315 0.10 13.85 19.38
N HIS A 316 0.14 13.02 20.42
CA HIS A 316 -0.97 12.93 21.38
C HIS A 316 -0.52 13.18 22.82
N TYR A 317 0.06 14.37 23.04
CA TYR A 317 0.01 15.05 24.33
C TYR A 317 -0.41 16.51 24.14
N LYS A 318 -1.67 16.81 24.46
CA LYS A 318 -2.06 18.10 25.01
C LYS A 318 -2.94 17.84 26.23
N PHE A 319 -2.56 18.52 27.31
CA PHE A 319 -3.05 18.44 28.69
C PHE A 319 -4.57 18.38 28.84
#